data_AF-A0A1S9T7W4-F1
#
_entry.id   AF-A0A1S9T7W4-F1
#
_cell.length_a   1.000
_cell.length_b   1.000
_cell.length_c   1.000
_cell.angle_alpha   90.00
_cell.angle_beta   90.00
_cell.angle_gamma   90.00
#
_symmetry.space_group_name_H-M   'P 1'
#
loop_
_entity.id
_entity.type
_entity.pdbx_description
1 polymer ?
#
loop_
_entity_poly.entity_id
_entity_poly.type
_entity_poly.pdbx_seq_one_letter_code
_entity_poly.pdbx_strand_id
1 'polypeptide(L)'
;MPKKPSAYDGANSAVRVYLIKITEIMGYPLVTNEIYSDILENFEHKCAYCGESGTEENPLEMEHLFMANRFQLGLQHPGNVVPAHKKVCNSRHHTKTWNEQIENVARIKSVDKKVKEDLKQKIDKHLLDYEYPNLDDSMFVIIKNGAEELYNKVVMDIDKSIIDSLSKFRENIKSNK
;
A
#
# COMPACT_ATOMS: atom_id res chain seq x y z
N MET A 1 18.08 -12.66 -8.08
CA MET A 1 18.08 -11.62 -9.15
C MET A 1 17.01 -10.60 -8.80
N PRO A 2 17.28 -9.28 -8.91
CA PRO A 2 16.23 -8.28 -8.75
C PRO A 2 15.14 -8.50 -9.80
N LYS A 3 13.87 -8.37 -9.39
CA LYS A 3 12.73 -8.47 -10.31
C LYS A 3 12.87 -7.36 -11.35
N LYS A 4 12.86 -7.72 -12.63
CA LYS A 4 12.87 -6.73 -13.72
C LYS A 4 11.54 -5.98 -13.71
N PRO A 5 11.54 -4.64 -13.73
CA PRO A 5 10.32 -3.86 -13.87
C PRO A 5 9.56 -4.23 -15.14
N SER A 6 8.25 -4.10 -15.09
CA SER A 6 7.30 -4.42 -16.15
C SER A 6 6.25 -3.31 -16.28
N ALA A 7 5.46 -3.34 -17.36
CA ALA A 7 4.33 -2.42 -17.54
C ALA A 7 3.37 -2.44 -16.33
N TYR A 8 3.21 -3.58 -15.67
CA TYR A 8 2.42 -3.74 -14.45
C TYR A 8 2.93 -2.92 -13.27
N ASP A 9 4.25 -2.71 -13.14
CA ASP A 9 4.82 -1.91 -12.06
C ASP A 9 4.54 -0.40 -12.29
N GLY A 10 4.56 0.03 -13.56
CA GLY A 10 4.12 1.37 -13.98
C GLY A 10 2.63 1.58 -13.72
N ALA A 11 1.80 0.62 -14.09
CA ALA A 11 0.35 0.68 -13.86
C ALA A 11 -0.01 0.69 -12.36
N ASN A 12 0.69 -0.07 -11.52
CA ASN A 12 0.51 0.01 -10.06
C ASN A 12 0.87 1.39 -9.51
N SER A 13 1.93 2.02 -10.03
CA SER A 13 2.30 3.39 -9.66
C SER A 13 1.22 4.40 -10.08
N ALA A 14 0.63 4.25 -11.26
CA ALA A 14 -0.48 5.08 -11.71
C ALA A 14 -1.72 4.95 -10.80
N VAL A 15 -2.06 3.73 -10.37
CA VAL A 15 -3.16 3.50 -9.41
C VAL A 15 -2.88 4.19 -8.07
N ARG A 16 -1.63 4.18 -7.57
CA ARG A 16 -1.28 4.91 -6.34
C ARG A 16 -1.49 6.42 -6.49
N VAL A 17 -1.06 6.99 -7.61
CA VAL A 17 -1.29 8.41 -7.91
C VAL A 17 -2.78 8.73 -7.98
N TYR A 18 -3.58 7.84 -8.58
CA TYR A 18 -5.03 7.99 -8.62
C TYR A 18 -5.65 8.00 -7.21
N LEU A 19 -5.28 7.08 -6.33
CA LEU A 19 -5.79 7.02 -4.95
C LEU A 19 -5.35 8.23 -4.11
N ILE A 20 -4.15 8.78 -4.34
CA ILE A 20 -3.73 10.06 -3.74
C ILE A 20 -4.67 11.18 -4.19
N LYS A 21 -4.98 11.28 -5.48
CA LYS A 21 -5.90 12.31 -6.02
C LYS A 21 -7.30 12.18 -5.46
N ILE A 22 -7.81 10.96 -5.30
CA ILE A 22 -9.09 10.72 -4.63
C ILE A 22 -9.05 11.22 -3.19
N THR A 23 -7.98 10.92 -2.45
CA THR A 23 -7.79 11.39 -1.06
C THR A 23 -7.85 12.93 -0.98
N GLU A 24 -7.14 13.61 -1.88
CA GLU A 24 -7.13 15.09 -1.97
C GLU A 24 -8.52 15.66 -2.32
N ILE A 25 -9.24 15.05 -3.29
CA ILE A 25 -10.58 15.50 -3.71
C ILE A 25 -11.60 15.35 -2.57
N MET A 26 -11.47 14.31 -1.76
CA MET A 26 -12.31 14.10 -0.57
C MET A 26 -11.98 15.08 0.57
N GLY A 27 -10.93 15.89 0.44
CA GLY A 27 -10.54 16.89 1.42
C GLY A 27 -9.73 16.34 2.60
N TYR A 28 -9.23 15.10 2.50
CA TYR A 28 -8.44 14.50 3.57
C TYR A 28 -6.97 14.92 3.50
N PRO A 29 -6.28 15.00 4.67
CA PRO A 29 -4.86 15.27 4.70
C PRO A 29 -4.07 14.10 4.10
N LEU A 30 -2.94 14.40 3.47
CA LEU A 30 -1.96 13.40 3.07
C LEU A 30 -0.98 13.15 4.21
N VAL A 31 -0.43 11.94 4.27
CA VAL A 31 0.59 11.58 5.28
C VAL A 31 1.90 12.33 5.01
N THR A 32 2.33 13.13 5.99
CA THR A 32 3.66 13.77 6.02
C THR A 32 4.57 13.08 7.04
N ASN A 33 5.83 13.48 7.09
CA ASN A 33 6.77 12.96 8.10
C ASN A 33 6.34 13.35 9.51
N GLU A 34 5.84 14.58 9.70
CA GLU A 34 5.35 15.09 10.98
C GLU A 34 4.14 14.27 11.46
N ILE A 35 3.17 14.05 10.57
CA ILE A 35 2.00 13.20 10.86
C ILE A 35 2.45 11.78 11.21
N TYR A 36 3.42 11.21 10.47
CA TYR A 36 3.91 9.87 10.77
C TYR A 36 4.66 9.80 12.11
N SER A 37 5.37 10.86 12.51
CA SER A 37 5.94 10.97 13.85
C SER A 37 4.85 10.95 14.93
N ASP A 38 3.75 11.67 14.75
CA ASP A 38 2.62 11.63 15.69
C ASP A 38 1.99 10.23 15.75
N ILE A 39 1.88 9.54 14.61
CA ILE A 39 1.41 8.15 14.55
C ILE A 39 2.37 7.23 15.34
N LEU A 40 3.69 7.39 15.19
CA LEU A 40 4.67 6.62 15.96
C LEU A 40 4.50 6.81 17.46
N GLU A 41 4.28 8.05 17.92
CA GLU A 41 4.01 8.36 19.34
C GLU A 41 2.72 7.68 19.83
N ASN A 42 1.63 7.73 19.04
CA ASN A 42 0.37 7.06 19.37
C ASN A 42 0.54 5.54 19.48
N PHE A 43 1.44 4.97 18.69
CA PHE A 43 1.82 3.56 18.75
C PHE A 43 2.94 3.27 19.76
N GLU A 44 3.37 4.24 20.57
CA GLU A 44 4.44 4.14 21.57
C GLU A 44 5.74 3.59 20.97
N HIS A 45 6.06 3.97 19.73
CA HIS A 45 7.20 3.45 18.97
C HIS A 45 7.23 1.92 18.90
N LYS A 46 6.05 1.28 18.81
CA LYS A 46 5.89 -0.17 18.67
C LYS A 46 5.20 -0.55 17.36
N CYS A 47 5.52 -1.74 16.86
CA CYS A 47 4.90 -2.32 15.69
C CYS A 47 3.42 -2.62 15.94
N ALA A 48 2.56 -2.15 15.03
CA ALA A 48 1.12 -2.37 15.08
C ALA A 48 0.71 -3.85 14.98
N TYR A 49 1.58 -4.73 14.48
CA TYR A 49 1.28 -6.15 14.29
C TYR A 49 1.82 -7.09 15.37
N CYS A 50 2.90 -6.72 16.07
CA CYS A 50 3.51 -7.57 17.09
C CYS A 50 3.77 -6.90 18.44
N GLY A 51 3.56 -5.58 18.56
CA GLY A 51 3.73 -4.85 19.82
C GLY A 51 5.17 -4.62 20.26
N GLU A 52 6.17 -5.05 19.48
CA GLU A 52 7.59 -4.85 19.78
C GLU A 52 8.09 -3.53 19.17
N SER A 53 9.05 -2.88 19.84
CA SER A 53 9.72 -1.68 19.33
C SER A 53 10.64 -1.99 18.14
N GLY A 54 10.98 -0.96 17.36
CA GLY A 54 11.99 -1.08 16.29
C GLY A 54 13.40 -1.25 16.85
N THR A 55 14.27 -1.94 16.11
CA THR A 55 15.72 -2.01 16.36
C THR A 55 16.50 -1.54 15.14
N GLU A 56 17.82 -1.37 15.24
CA GLU A 56 18.66 -1.02 14.09
C GLU A 56 18.58 -2.06 12.96
N GLU A 57 18.47 -3.35 13.31
CA GLU A 57 18.42 -4.46 12.35
C GLU A 57 17.01 -4.74 11.78
N ASN A 58 16.00 -4.20 12.45
CA ASN A 58 14.59 -4.33 12.09
C ASN A 58 13.83 -3.05 12.51
N PRO A 59 14.02 -1.94 11.78
CA PRO A 59 13.37 -0.67 12.10
C PRO A 59 11.86 -0.75 11.82
N LEU A 60 11.12 0.18 12.43
CA LEU A 60 9.73 0.42 12.07
C LEU A 60 9.68 1.25 10.78
N GLU A 61 8.92 0.76 9.81
CA GLU A 61 8.61 1.45 8.56
C GLU A 61 7.12 1.72 8.48
N MET A 62 6.78 2.71 7.65
CA MET A 62 5.41 3.03 7.32
C MET A 62 4.76 1.86 6.58
N GLU A 63 3.64 1.35 7.09
CA GLU A 63 2.83 0.31 6.44
C GLU A 63 1.39 0.79 6.29
N HIS A 64 0.80 0.55 5.14
CA HIS A 64 -0.61 0.87 4.91
C HIS A 64 -1.51 -0.25 5.42
N LEU A 65 -2.59 0.03 6.15
CA LEU A 65 -3.56 -0.98 6.61
C LEU A 65 -4.38 -1.55 5.43
N PHE A 66 -4.77 -0.68 4.50
CA PHE A 66 -5.36 -0.98 3.21
C PHE A 66 -4.33 -0.60 2.15
N MET A 67 -3.89 -1.57 1.34
CA MET A 67 -2.85 -1.30 0.34
C MET A 67 -3.37 -0.39 -0.76
N ALA A 68 -2.53 0.58 -1.16
CA ALA A 68 -2.77 1.47 -2.28
C ALA A 68 -2.59 0.72 -3.62
N ASN A 69 -3.55 -0.16 -3.93
CA ASN A 69 -3.62 -0.97 -5.14
C ASN A 69 -5.08 -1.09 -5.61
N ARG A 70 -5.30 -1.61 -6.83
CA ARG A 70 -6.64 -1.72 -7.43
C ARG A 70 -7.58 -2.72 -6.74
N PHE A 71 -7.08 -3.52 -5.81
CA PHE A 71 -7.87 -4.53 -5.09
C PHE A 71 -8.38 -4.00 -3.75
N GLN A 72 -7.54 -3.28 -3.00
CA GLN A 72 -7.87 -2.77 -1.66
C GLN A 72 -8.18 -1.28 -1.63
N LEU A 73 -7.83 -0.53 -2.68
CA LEU A 73 -8.15 0.90 -2.85
C LEU A 73 -7.77 1.78 -1.65
N GLY A 74 -6.70 1.40 -0.94
CA GLY A 74 -6.27 2.13 0.25
C GLY A 74 -5.89 3.57 -0.09
N LEU A 75 -6.52 4.51 0.61
CA LEU A 75 -6.28 5.94 0.42
C LEU A 75 -4.98 6.37 1.10
N GLN A 76 -4.38 7.45 0.61
CA GLN A 76 -3.14 8.01 1.19
C GLN A 76 -3.48 8.88 2.40
N HIS A 77 -4.03 8.24 3.42
CA HIS A 77 -4.65 8.88 4.57
C HIS A 77 -3.89 8.53 5.86
N PRO A 78 -3.74 9.44 6.84
CA PRO A 78 -3.07 9.17 8.12
C PRO A 78 -3.62 7.95 8.87
N GLY A 79 -4.95 7.84 8.98
CA GLY A 79 -5.63 6.66 9.52
C GLY A 79 -5.34 5.33 8.79
N ASN A 80 -4.88 5.38 7.53
CA ASN A 80 -4.50 4.17 6.79
C ASN A 80 -3.04 3.75 7.05
N VAL A 81 -2.28 4.49 7.85
CA VAL A 81 -0.84 4.26 8.02
C VAL A 81 -0.54 3.87 9.46
N VAL A 82 0.28 2.84 9.64
CA VAL A 82 0.75 2.37 10.94
C VAL A 82 2.23 2.01 10.90
N PRO A 83 2.93 2.01 12.04
CA PRO A 83 4.31 1.53 12.10
C PRO A 83 4.36 0.00 12.11
N ALA A 84 5.21 -0.58 11.27
CA ALA A 84 5.42 -2.02 11.23
C ALA A 84 6.89 -2.36 10.97
N HIS A 85 7.37 -3.45 11.55
CA HIS A 85 8.70 -3.95 11.21
C HIS A 85 8.78 -4.35 9.75
N LYS A 86 9.86 -3.98 9.06
CA LYS A 86 10.11 -4.36 7.68
C LYS A 86 10.03 -5.88 7.46
N LYS A 87 10.62 -6.66 8.36
CA LYS A 87 10.63 -8.13 8.26
C LYS A 87 9.41 -8.71 8.97
N VAL A 88 8.73 -9.63 8.30
CA VAL A 88 7.56 -10.40 8.79
C VAL A 88 6.28 -9.57 8.96
N CYS A 89 6.36 -8.39 9.59
CA CYS A 89 5.19 -7.56 9.88
C CYS A 89 4.73 -6.78 8.65
N ASN A 90 5.65 -6.11 7.94
CA ASN A 90 5.44 -5.48 6.64
C ASN A 90 5.88 -6.40 5.48
N SER A 91 5.43 -7.66 5.49
CA SER A 91 5.63 -8.59 4.37
C SER A 91 4.32 -9.24 3.96
N ARG A 92 3.22 -8.49 4.09
CA ARG A 92 1.88 -8.95 3.85
C ARG A 92 1.66 -9.21 2.36
N HIS A 93 0.97 -10.30 2.04
CA HIS A 93 0.57 -10.59 0.67
C HIS A 93 -0.49 -9.58 0.20
N HIS A 94 -0.42 -9.14 -1.05
CA HIS A 94 -1.24 -8.05 -1.61
C HIS A 94 -2.76 -8.23 -1.56
N THR A 95 -3.24 -9.44 -1.27
CA THR A 95 -4.67 -9.77 -1.12
C THR A 95 -5.12 -9.85 0.33
N LYS A 96 -4.21 -9.89 1.30
CA LYS A 96 -4.55 -10.06 2.71
C LYS A 96 -4.88 -8.72 3.35
N THR A 97 -5.88 -8.73 4.23
CA THR A 97 -6.25 -7.63 5.10
C THR A 97 -5.22 -7.44 6.23
N TRP A 98 -5.24 -6.29 6.89
CA TRP A 98 -4.38 -6.06 8.06
C TRP A 98 -4.74 -7.01 9.22
N ASN A 99 -6.01 -7.38 9.35
CA ASN A 99 -6.49 -8.31 10.38
C ASN A 99 -5.92 -9.72 10.14
N GLU A 100 -5.97 -10.22 8.90
CA GLU A 100 -5.32 -11.49 8.54
C GLU A 100 -3.79 -11.44 8.74
N GLN A 101 -3.18 -10.26 8.57
CA GLN A 101 -1.76 -10.09 8.81
C GLN A 101 -1.40 -10.11 10.28
N ILE A 102 -2.22 -9.50 11.16
CA ILE A 102 -2.08 -9.67 12.62
C ILE A 102 -2.11 -11.16 12.98
N GLU A 103 -3.07 -11.93 12.45
CA GLU A 103 -3.16 -13.36 12.73
C GLU A 103 -1.90 -14.12 12.26
N ASN A 104 -1.40 -13.78 11.08
CA ASN A 104 -0.19 -14.39 10.54
C ASN A 104 1.06 -14.03 11.35
N VAL A 105 1.23 -12.78 11.73
CA VAL A 105 2.35 -12.29 12.55
C VAL A 105 2.28 -12.92 13.95
N ALA A 106 1.10 -12.97 14.55
CA ALA A 106 0.90 -13.58 15.86
C ALA A 106 1.32 -15.05 15.86
N ARG A 107 1.00 -15.79 14.79
CA ARG A 107 1.45 -17.18 14.62
C ARG A 107 2.96 -17.30 14.45
N ILE A 108 3.58 -16.42 13.65
CA ILE A 108 5.04 -16.50 13.36
C ILE A 108 5.88 -16.09 14.57
N LYS A 109 5.45 -15.05 15.30
CA LYS A 109 6.16 -14.49 16.45
C LYS A 109 5.66 -15.00 17.80
N SER A 110 4.70 -15.92 17.82
CA SER A 110 4.07 -16.43 19.04
C SER A 110 3.50 -15.33 19.94
N VAL A 111 2.84 -14.32 19.34
CA VAL A 111 2.20 -13.23 20.08
C VAL A 111 1.02 -13.79 20.87
N ASP A 112 0.94 -13.43 22.16
CA ASP A 112 -0.15 -13.86 23.03
C ASP A 112 -1.52 -13.42 22.50
N LYS A 113 -2.55 -14.23 22.76
CA LYS A 113 -3.92 -13.98 22.28
C LYS A 113 -4.47 -12.64 22.77
N LYS A 114 -4.21 -12.27 24.02
CA LYS A 114 -4.67 -11.00 24.58
C LYS A 114 -3.95 -9.83 23.93
N VAL A 115 -2.61 -9.92 23.82
CA VAL A 115 -1.81 -8.89 23.15
C VAL A 115 -2.27 -8.68 21.70
N LYS A 116 -2.54 -9.77 20.98
CA LYS A 116 -3.08 -9.71 19.61
C LYS A 116 -4.41 -8.95 19.55
N GLU A 117 -5.31 -9.20 20.49
CA GLU A 117 -6.61 -8.52 20.55
C GLU A 117 -6.44 -7.02 20.87
N ASP A 118 -5.57 -6.69 21.82
CA ASP A 118 -5.22 -5.31 22.17
C ASP A 118 -4.64 -4.56 20.96
N LEU A 119 -3.81 -5.22 20.15
CA LEU A 119 -3.26 -4.64 18.91
C LEU A 119 -4.35 -4.39 17.86
N LYS A 120 -5.33 -5.29 17.70
CA LYS A 120 -6.47 -5.06 16.80
C LYS A 120 -7.28 -3.86 17.23
N GLN A 121 -7.61 -3.78 18.52
CA GLN A 121 -8.34 -2.65 19.09
C GLN A 121 -7.57 -1.34 18.91
N LYS A 122 -6.24 -1.37 19.02
CA LYS A 122 -5.40 -0.19 18.77
C LYS A 122 -5.45 0.26 17.31
N ILE A 123 -5.45 -0.67 16.35
CA ILE A 123 -5.64 -0.34 14.92
C ILE A 123 -7.05 0.18 14.64
N ASP A 124 -8.09 -0.45 15.17
CA ASP A 124 -9.47 0.01 15.00
C ASP A 124 -9.66 1.40 15.59
N LYS A 125 -9.10 1.65 16.78
CA LYS A 125 -9.07 2.98 17.38
C LYS A 125 -8.31 3.98 16.52
N HIS A 126 -7.16 3.62 15.94
CA HIS A 126 -6.41 4.50 15.04
C HIS A 126 -7.22 4.90 13.79
N LEU A 127 -7.92 3.95 13.18
CA LEU A 127 -8.83 4.22 12.06
C LEU A 127 -9.93 5.23 12.45
N LEU A 128 -10.49 5.08 13.65
CA LEU A 128 -11.53 5.98 14.18
C LEU A 128 -10.99 7.36 14.55
N ASP A 129 -9.86 7.44 15.26
CA ASP A 129 -9.27 8.68 15.76
C ASP A 129 -8.84 9.61 14.60
N TYR A 130 -8.43 9.02 13.47
CA TYR A 130 -8.12 9.75 12.25
C TYR A 130 -9.32 9.91 11.30
N GLU A 131 -10.50 9.39 11.63
CA GLU A 131 -11.69 9.45 10.79
C GLU A 131 -11.46 8.85 9.39
N TYR A 132 -10.77 7.70 9.31
CA TYR A 132 -10.50 7.05 8.03
C TYR A 132 -11.82 6.79 7.27
N PRO A 133 -11.94 7.26 6.02
CA PRO A 133 -13.22 7.26 5.31
C PRO A 133 -13.78 5.86 5.13
N ASN A 134 -15.07 5.72 5.47
CA ASN A 134 -15.87 4.60 5.02
C ASN A 134 -16.40 4.91 3.61
N LEU A 135 -15.85 4.24 2.60
CA LEU A 135 -16.36 4.33 1.24
C LEU A 135 -17.66 3.53 1.16
N ASP A 136 -18.79 4.21 0.90
CA ASP A 136 -20.03 3.51 0.57
C ASP A 136 -19.87 2.67 -0.71
N ASP A 137 -20.82 1.75 -0.93
CA ASP A 137 -20.78 0.81 -2.05
C ASP A 137 -20.68 1.53 -3.41
N SER A 138 -21.31 2.70 -3.55
CA SER A 138 -21.30 3.46 -4.80
C SER A 138 -19.93 4.07 -5.06
N MET A 139 -19.37 4.77 -4.07
CA MET A 139 -18.03 5.34 -4.14
C MET A 139 -16.98 4.25 -4.37
N PHE A 140 -17.09 3.13 -3.66
CA PHE A 140 -16.18 2.00 -3.82
C PHE A 140 -16.19 1.48 -5.25
N VAL A 141 -17.38 1.25 -5.84
CA VAL A 141 -17.51 0.79 -7.24
C VAL A 141 -16.91 1.81 -8.22
N ILE A 142 -17.16 3.11 -8.03
CA ILE A 142 -16.63 4.17 -8.90
C ILE A 142 -15.09 4.18 -8.86
N ILE A 143 -14.51 4.21 -7.66
CA ILE A 143 -13.05 4.24 -7.47
C ILE A 143 -12.42 2.96 -8.00
N LYS A 144 -13.05 1.80 -7.76
CA LYS A 144 -12.57 0.50 -8.26
C LYS A 144 -12.52 0.49 -9.79
N ASN A 145 -13.61 0.85 -10.45
CA ASN A 145 -13.68 0.87 -11.91
C ASN A 145 -12.65 1.83 -12.51
N GLY A 146 -12.50 3.02 -11.92
CA GLY A 146 -11.47 3.99 -12.33
C GLY A 146 -10.04 3.46 -12.16
N ALA A 147 -9.76 2.79 -11.04
CA ALA A 147 -8.45 2.19 -10.79
C ALA A 147 -8.16 1.01 -11.76
N GLU A 148 -9.15 0.18 -12.05
CA GLU A 148 -9.02 -0.94 -13.00
C GLU A 148 -8.83 -0.43 -14.45
N GLU A 149 -9.61 0.55 -14.87
CA GLU A 149 -9.49 1.16 -16.20
C GLU A 149 -8.11 1.82 -16.38
N LEU A 150 -7.68 2.63 -15.41
CA LEU A 150 -6.37 3.27 -15.44
C LEU A 150 -5.24 2.24 -15.48
N TYR A 151 -5.33 1.19 -14.66
CA TYR A 151 -4.34 0.12 -14.65
C TYR A 151 -4.20 -0.53 -16.02
N ASN A 152 -5.32 -0.96 -16.62
CA ASN A 152 -5.33 -1.63 -17.92
C ASN A 152 -4.82 -0.72 -19.03
N LYS A 153 -5.24 0.54 -19.03
CA LYS A 153 -4.79 1.53 -20.01
C LYS A 153 -3.28 1.74 -19.96
N VAL A 154 -2.71 1.92 -18.77
CA VAL A 154 -1.26 2.12 -18.61
C VAL A 154 -0.47 0.89 -19.04
N VAL A 155 -0.95 -0.33 -18.73
CA VAL A 155 -0.31 -1.57 -19.22
C VAL A 155 -0.28 -1.58 -20.75
N MET A 156 -1.42 -1.36 -21.40
CA MET A 156 -1.55 -1.38 -22.85
C MET A 156 -0.69 -0.31 -23.53
N ASP A 157 -0.68 0.91 -22.99
CA ASP A 157 0.06 2.04 -23.57
C ASP A 157 1.57 1.81 -23.48
N ILE A 158 2.07 1.28 -22.36
CA ILE A 158 3.49 0.94 -22.20
C ILE A 158 3.87 -0.17 -23.18
N ASP A 159 3.13 -1.28 -23.22
CA ASP A 159 3.45 -2.42 -24.07
C ASP A 159 3.44 -2.04 -25.55
N LYS A 160 2.43 -1.28 -25.99
CA LYS A 160 2.33 -0.78 -27.36
C LYS A 160 3.53 0.12 -27.71
N SER A 161 3.86 1.06 -26.83
CA SER A 161 4.97 2.00 -27.05
C SER A 161 6.31 1.28 -27.17
N ILE A 162 6.54 0.24 -26.36
CA ILE A 162 7.74 -0.59 -26.43
C ILE A 162 7.79 -1.36 -27.75
N ILE A 163 6.69 -2.01 -28.15
CA ILE A 163 6.62 -2.78 -29.41
C ILE A 163 6.89 -1.87 -30.61
N ASP A 164 6.27 -0.71 -30.67
CA ASP A 164 6.43 0.26 -31.76
C ASP A 164 7.88 0.75 -31.84
N SER A 165 8.49 1.09 -30.70
CA SER A 165 9.89 1.54 -30.64
C SER A 165 10.87 0.45 -31.05
N LEU A 166 10.67 -0.79 -30.58
CA LEU A 166 11.55 -1.91 -30.90
C LEU A 166 11.43 -2.35 -32.37
N SER A 167 10.26 -2.19 -32.97
CA SER A 167 10.05 -2.49 -34.40
C SER A 167 10.86 -1.53 -35.27
N LYS A 168 10.76 -0.22 -35.02
CA LYS A 168 11.58 0.81 -35.69
C LYS A 168 13.08 0.59 -35.49
N PHE A 169 13.48 0.20 -34.27
CA PHE A 169 14.88 -0.09 -33.97
C PHE A 169 15.40 -1.30 -34.77
N ARG A 170 14.61 -2.37 -34.90
CA ARG A 170 14.97 -3.57 -35.69
C ARG A 170 15.10 -3.26 -37.17
N GLU A 171 14.22 -2.43 -37.73
CA GLU A 171 14.32 -1.98 -39.12
C GLU A 171 15.63 -1.23 -39.36
N ASN A 172 15.98 -0.29 -38.48
CA ASN A 172 17.25 0.45 -38.57
C ASN A 172 18.49 -0.46 -38.51
N ILE A 173 18.49 -1.52 -37.70
CA ILE A 173 19.62 -2.46 -37.67
C ILE A 173 19.75 -3.23 -38.99
N LYS A 174 18.61 -3.62 -39.60
CA LYS A 174 18.63 -4.36 -40.88
C LYS A 174 19.09 -3.50 -42.04
N SER A 175 18.73 -2.22 -42.07
CA SER A 175 19.14 -1.29 -43.13
C SER A 175 20.62 -0.88 -43.06
N ASN A 176 21.29 -1.13 -41.93
CA ASN A 176 22.72 -0.81 -41.70
C ASN A 176 23.64 -2.04 -41.78
N LYS A 177 23.14 -3.18 -42.26
CA LYS A 177 23.90 -4.41 -42.54
C LYS A 177 23.82 -4.72 -44.03
#